data_AF-A0A7Y5F283-F1
#
_entry.id   AF-A0A7Y5F283-F1
#
_cell.length_a   1.000
_cell.length_b   1.000
_cell.length_c   1.000
_cell.angle_alpha   90.00
_cell.angle_beta   90.00
_cell.angle_gamma   90.00
#
_symmetry.space_group_name_H-M   'P 1'
#
loop_
_entity.id
_entity.type
_entity.pdbx_description
1 polymer ?
#
loop_
_entity_poly.entity_id
_entity_poly.type
_entity_poly.pdbx_seq_one_letter_code
_entity_poly.pdbx_strand_id
1 'polypeptide(L)'
;MTTIDTQRINVTFPKELLDDLRKYVPSRERNRLIVEATEREIKRRKFRQVLDAMREEPIWADEDHPDLMTGEDVNRYIRELHARPEYRLWEDENTENAEGQGGQNG
;
A
#
# COMPACT_ATOMS: atom_id res chain seq x y z
N MET A 1 6.50 22.96 6.46
CA MET A 1 5.12 22.43 6.61
C MET A 1 4.42 22.61 5.28
N THR A 2 4.17 21.55 4.54
CA THR A 2 3.45 21.63 3.27
C THR A 2 1.96 21.77 3.59
N THR A 3 1.39 22.95 3.33
CA THR A 3 -0.04 23.19 3.50
C THR A 3 -0.80 22.35 2.48
N ILE A 4 -1.63 21.42 2.94
CA ILE A 4 -2.51 20.63 2.06
C ILE A 4 -3.60 21.59 1.56
N ASP A 5 -3.72 21.74 0.24
CA ASP A 5 -4.83 22.46 -0.38
C ASP A 5 -6.12 21.66 -0.18
N THR A 6 -7.16 22.31 0.36
CA THR A 6 -8.40 21.63 0.75
C THR A 6 -9.60 22.33 0.14
N GLN A 7 -10.48 21.53 -0.47
CA GLN A 7 -11.74 22.02 -1.05
C GLN A 7 -12.92 21.54 -0.21
N ARG A 8 -13.84 22.45 0.12
CA ARG A 8 -15.07 22.10 0.83
C ARG A 8 -16.12 21.59 -0.15
N ILE A 9 -16.75 20.48 0.19
CA ILE A 9 -17.90 19.91 -0.53
C ILE A 9 -19.12 19.80 0.39
N ASN A 10 -20.31 19.78 -0.19
CA ASN A 10 -21.56 19.48 0.52
C ASN A 10 -21.95 18.03 0.22
N VAL A 11 -22.14 17.21 1.26
CA VAL A 11 -22.50 15.79 1.15
C VAL A 11 -23.73 15.51 2.00
N THR A 12 -24.68 14.77 1.45
CA THR A 12 -25.87 14.31 2.17
C THR A 12 -25.57 13.00 2.88
N PHE A 13 -25.89 12.92 4.17
CA PHE A 13 -25.76 11.70 4.97
C PHE A 13 -27.15 11.18 5.35
N PRO A 14 -27.38 9.85 5.33
CA PRO A 14 -28.53 9.25 6.00
C PRO A 14 -28.56 9.68 7.47
N LYS A 15 -29.76 10.02 7.97
CA LYS A 15 -29.93 10.53 9.33
C LYS A 15 -29.36 9.56 10.38
N GLU A 16 -29.72 8.28 10.27
CA GLU A 16 -29.29 7.24 11.21
C GLU A 16 -27.77 7.10 11.26
N LEU A 17 -27.11 7.09 10.10
CA LEU A 17 -25.64 7.02 10.01
C LEU A 17 -24.98 8.26 10.62
N LEU A 18 -25.57 9.45 10.41
CA LEU A 18 -25.06 10.68 11.00
C LEU A 18 -25.23 10.70 12.53
N ASP A 19 -26.33 10.15 13.04
CA ASP A 19 -26.59 10.02 14.47
C ASP A 19 -25.61 9.04 15.12
N ASP A 20 -25.31 7.92 14.46
CA ASP A 20 -24.25 6.99 14.89
C ASP A 20 -22.87 7.68 14.89
N LEU A 21 -22.52 8.38 13.81
CA LEU A 21 -21.28 9.14 13.75
C LEU A 21 -21.17 10.15 14.90
N ARG A 22 -22.29 10.79 15.28
CA ARG A 22 -22.33 11.75 16.39
C ARG A 22 -22.18 11.08 17.74
N LYS A 23 -22.77 9.90 17.91
CA LYS A 23 -22.76 9.11 19.15
C LYS A 23 -21.41 8.47 19.42
N TYR A 24 -20.75 7.94 18.39
CA TYR A 24 -19.53 7.15 18.55
C TYR A 24 -18.23 7.92 18.27
N VAL A 25 -18.28 9.05 17.55
CA VAL A 25 -17.08 9.81 17.15
C VAL A 25 -17.10 11.24 17.72
N PRO A 26 -16.05 11.67 18.43
CA PRO A 26 -15.91 13.05 18.91
C PRO A 26 -15.99 14.08 17.78
N SER A 27 -16.57 15.25 18.05
CA SER A 27 -16.82 16.27 17.03
C SER A 27 -15.57 16.67 16.22
N ARG A 28 -14.40 16.73 16.86
CA ARG A 28 -13.12 17.12 16.23
C ARG A 28 -12.51 16.01 15.36
N GLU A 29 -12.96 14.76 15.52
CA GLU A 29 -12.42 13.60 14.81
C GLU A 29 -13.30 13.15 13.64
N ARG A 30 -14.55 13.61 13.58
CA ARG A 30 -15.51 13.20 12.53
C ARG A 30 -14.99 13.50 11.13
N ASN A 31 -14.44 14.70 10.89
CA ASN A 31 -13.88 15.03 9.58
C ASN A 31 -12.71 14.12 9.22
N ARG A 32 -11.81 13.87 10.18
CA ARG A 32 -10.67 12.97 10.01
C ARG A 32 -11.14 11.56 9.64
N LEU A 33 -12.12 11.02 10.35
CA LEU A 33 -12.68 9.69 10.09
C LEU A 33 -13.33 9.60 8.70
N ILE A 34 -14.08 10.63 8.28
CA ILE A 34 -14.69 10.67 6.94
C ILE A 34 -13.60 10.70 5.86
N VAL A 35 -12.56 11.51 6.03
CA VAL A 35 -11.43 11.58 5.09
C VAL A 35 -10.71 10.24 5.02
N GLU A 36 -10.32 9.66 6.15
CA GLU A 36 -9.62 8.36 6.20
C GLU A 36 -10.46 7.22 5.59
N ALA A 37 -11.77 7.19 5.87
CA ALA A 37 -12.67 6.21 5.28
C ALA A 37 -12.78 6.38 3.76
N THR A 38 -12.83 7.64 3.28
CA THR A 38 -12.88 7.96 1.85
C THR A 38 -11.58 7.57 1.16
N GLU A 39 -10.42 7.90 1.74
CA GLU A 39 -9.11 7.53 1.20
C GLU A 39 -8.97 6.01 1.06
N ARG A 40 -9.36 5.27 2.10
CA ARG A 40 -9.32 3.80 2.09
C ARG A 40 -10.18 3.22 0.96
N GLU A 41 -11.41 3.72 0.81
CA GLU A 41 -12.32 3.24 -0.22
C GLU A 41 -11.86 3.63 -1.64
N ILE A 42 -11.32 4.84 -1.83
CA ILE A 42 -10.74 5.25 -3.10
C ILE A 42 -9.53 4.38 -3.46
N LYS A 43 -8.63 4.11 -2.50
CA LYS A 43 -7.49 3.20 -2.72
C LYS A 43 -7.95 1.81 -3.15
N ARG A 44 -8.98 1.27 -2.48
CA ARG A 44 -9.57 -0.02 -2.83
C ARG A 44 -10.16 -0.03 -4.23
N ARG A 45 -10.87 1.04 -4.63
CA ARG A 45 -11.46 1.17 -5.97
C ARG A 45 -10.39 1.29 -7.06
N LYS A 46 -9.36 2.11 -6.84
CA LYS A 46 -8.21 2.22 -7.75
C LYS A 46 -7.55 0.87 -7.96
N PHE A 47 -7.30 0.14 -6.87
CA PHE A 47 -6.71 -1.19 -6.96
C PHE A 47 -7.59 -2.17 -7.74
N ARG A 48 -8.91 -2.16 -7.49
CA ARG A 48 -9.85 -3.00 -8.25
C ARG A 48 -9.84 -2.66 -9.74
N GLN A 49 -9.85 -1.38 -10.10
CA GLN A 49 -9.76 -0.96 -11.50
C GLN A 49 -8.49 -1.46 -12.18
N VAL A 50 -7.35 -1.42 -11.48
CA VAL A 50 -6.10 -1.98 -11.98
C VAL A 50 -6.22 -3.48 -12.21
N LEU A 51 -6.77 -4.23 -11.24
CA LEU A 51 -6.99 -5.67 -11.40
C LEU A 51 -7.94 -6.02 -12.55
N ASP A 52 -9.01 -5.23 -12.73
CA ASP A 52 -9.96 -5.44 -13.81
C ASP A 52 -9.28 -5.16 -15.16
N ALA A 53 -8.50 -4.09 -15.28
CA ALA A 53 -7.72 -3.78 -16.48
C ALA A 53 -6.69 -4.88 -16.80
N MET A 54 -6.00 -5.41 -15.79
CA MET A 54 -5.04 -6.53 -15.94
C MET A 54 -5.70 -7.83 -16.42
N ARG A 55 -7.02 -8.00 -16.25
CA ARG A 55 -7.72 -9.17 -16.81
C ARG A 55 -8.00 -9.02 -18.29
N GLU A 56 -8.19 -7.80 -18.77
CA GLU A 56 -8.45 -7.50 -20.18
C GLU A 56 -7.13 -7.46 -20.98
N GLU A 57 -6.11 -6.81 -20.43
CA GLU A 57 -4.76 -6.77 -20.97
C GLU A 57 -3.76 -7.23 -19.87
N PRO A 58 -3.40 -8.52 -19.87
CA PRO A 58 -2.43 -9.04 -18.90
C PRO A 58 -1.09 -8.33 -19.04
N ILE A 59 -0.64 -7.70 -17.95
CA ILE A 59 0.71 -7.11 -17.84
C ILE A 59 1.78 -8.20 -17.71
N TRP A 60 1.35 -9.42 -17.40
CA TRP A 60 2.19 -10.59 -17.20
C TRP A 60 1.63 -11.74 -18.03
N ALA A 61 2.45 -12.30 -18.92
CA ALA A 61 2.14 -13.51 -19.66
C ALA A 61 3.20 -14.57 -19.41
N ASP A 62 2.77 -15.83 -19.35
CA ASP A 62 3.64 -17.00 -19.17
C ASP A 62 4.72 -17.11 -20.27
N GLU A 63 4.38 -16.66 -21.48
CA GLU A 63 5.27 -16.64 -22.64
C GLU A 63 6.46 -15.68 -22.46
N ASP A 64 6.26 -14.59 -21.71
CA ASP A 64 7.29 -13.58 -21.43
C ASP A 64 8.21 -13.97 -20.26
N HIS A 65 7.78 -14.92 -19.42
CA HIS A 65 8.46 -15.33 -18.19
C HIS A 65 8.52 -16.85 -18.02
N PRO A 66 9.23 -17.57 -18.92
CA PRO A 66 9.37 -19.03 -18.84
C PRO A 66 10.12 -19.49 -17.57
N ASP A 67 10.92 -18.60 -16.98
CA ASP A 67 11.68 -18.79 -15.74
C ASP A 67 10.81 -18.75 -14.48
N LEU A 68 9.50 -18.48 -14.61
CA LEU A 68 8.57 -18.37 -13.48
C LEU A 68 7.35 -19.29 -13.63
N MET A 69 7.42 -20.28 -14.53
CA MET A 69 6.31 -21.19 -14.88
C MET A 69 5.99 -22.22 -13.80
N THR A 70 7.00 -22.74 -13.11
CA THR A 70 6.83 -23.74 -12.06
C THR A 70 7.47 -23.28 -10.76
N GLY A 71 7.09 -23.92 -9.65
CA GLY A 71 7.74 -23.68 -8.36
C GLY A 71 9.25 -23.94 -8.39
N GLU A 72 9.74 -24.86 -9.24
CA GLU A 72 11.17 -25.09 -9.40
C GLU A 72 11.86 -23.96 -10.17
N ASP A 73 11.22 -23.43 -11.21
CA ASP A 73 11.74 -22.31 -12.00
C ASP A 73 11.79 -21.04 -11.15
N VAL A 74 10.73 -20.76 -10.38
CA VAL A 74 10.71 -19.66 -9.39
C VAL A 74 11.84 -19.80 -8.38
N ASN A 75 12.06 -21.00 -7.83
CA ASN A 75 13.16 -21.22 -6.88
C ASN A 75 14.54 -21.04 -7.53
N ARG A 76 14.70 -21.42 -8.80
CA ARG A 76 15.93 -21.17 -9.56
C ARG A 76 16.15 -19.68 -9.77
N TYR A 77 15.12 -18.96 -10.22
CA TYR A 77 15.15 -17.51 -10.41
C TYR A 77 15.52 -16.77 -9.12
N ILE A 78 14.89 -17.10 -7.98
CA ILE A 78 15.18 -16.47 -6.68
C ILE A 78 16.65 -16.72 -6.27
N ARG A 79 17.16 -17.95 -6.45
CA ARG A 79 18.57 -18.25 -6.14
C ARG A 79 19.53 -17.44 -7.01
N GLU A 80 19.23 -17.32 -8.29
CA GLU A 80 20.03 -16.52 -9.22
C GLU A 80 19.96 -15.03 -8.86
N LEU A 81 18.78 -14.54 -8.47
CA LEU A 81 18.56 -13.16 -8.03
C LEU A 81 19.42 -12.82 -6.81
N HIS A 82 19.39 -13.66 -5.77
CA HIS A 82 20.19 -13.48 -4.55
C HIS A 82 21.70 -13.65 -4.77
N ALA A 83 22.10 -14.40 -5.81
CA ALA A 83 23.52 -14.52 -6.17
C ALA A 83 24.08 -13.27 -6.85
N ARG A 84 23.22 -12.34 -7.31
CA ARG A 84 23.67 -11.13 -8.00
C ARG A 84 24.32 -10.13 -7.03
N PRO A 85 25.45 -9.51 -7.42
CA PRO A 85 26.13 -8.52 -6.58
C PRO A 85 25.24 -7.34 -6.15
N GLU A 86 24.30 -6.94 -7.02
CA GLU A 86 23.33 -5.87 -6.77
C GLU A 86 22.38 -6.13 -5.60
N TYR A 87 22.03 -7.40 -5.33
CA TYR A 87 21.19 -7.77 -4.19
C TYR A 87 21.98 -7.91 -2.88
N ARG A 88 23.28 -8.23 -2.97
CA ARG A 88 24.17 -8.28 -1.81
C ARG A 88 24.32 -6.90 -1.15
N LEU A 89 24.41 -5.84 -1.96
CA LEU A 89 24.50 -4.45 -1.48
C LEU A 89 23.21 -4.00 -0.74
N TRP A 90 22.05 -4.54 -1.13
CA TRP A 90 20.77 -4.21 -0.51
C TRP A 90 20.57 -4.88 0.86
N GLU A 91 21.20 -6.04 1.09
CA GLU A 91 21.25 -6.70 2.41
C GLU A 91 22.23 -5.98 3.34
N ASP A 92 23.40 -5.58 2.85
CA ASP A 92 24.41 -4.88 3.66
C ASP A 92 23.90 -3.51 4.18
N GLU A 93 23.25 -2.69 3.33
CA GLU A 93 22.65 -1.41 3.74
C GLU A 93 21.51 -1.56 4.76
N ASN A 94 20.70 -2.62 4.65
CA ASN A 94 19.59 -2.84 5.59
C ASN A 94 20.04 -3.39 6.94
N THR A 95 21.17 -4.11 6.97
CA THR A 95 21.73 -4.67 8.21
C THR A 95 22.41 -3.57 9.05
N GLU A 96 23.12 -2.62 8.42
CA GLU A 96 23.67 -1.44 9.11
C GLU A 96 22.58 -0.51 9.68
N ASN A 97 21.45 -0.38 8.99
CA ASN A 97 20.31 0.43 9.46
C ASN A 97 19.56 -0.16 10.66
N ALA A 98 19.63 -1.48 10.87
CA ALA A 98 19.03 -2.17 12.02
C ALA A 98 19.90 -2.04 13.30
N GLU A 99 21.21 -1.94 13.15
CA GLU A 99 22.16 -1.84 14.27
C GLU A 99 22.32 -0.40 14.81
N GLY A 100 21.98 0.62 14.01
CA GLY A 100 22.10 2.03 14.37
C GLY A 100 21.02 2.63 15.29
N GLN A 101 19.93 1.91 15.61
CA GLN A 101 18.84 2.41 16.48
C GLN A 101 18.82 1.81 17.89
N GLY A 102 19.89 1.12 18.29
CA GLY A 102 20.02 0.45 19.60
C GLY A 102 20.78 1.23 20.68
N GLY A 103 21.06 2.52 20.51
CA GLY A 103 21.98 3.23 21.41
C GLY A 103 21.68 4.71 21.61
N GLN A 104 20.65 5.03 22.38
CA GLN A 104 20.59 6.23 23.24
C GLN A 104 19.33 6.14 24.12
N ASN A 105 19.48 5.49 25.28
CA ASN A 105 18.66 5.75 26.46
C ASN A 105 19.54 5.43 27.67
N GLY A 106 20.24 6.45 28.15
CA GLY A 106 20.99 6.51 29.39
C GLY A 106 20.87 7.92 29.94
#